data_AF-A0A850NIM1-F1
#
_entry.id   AF-A0A850NIM1-F1
#
_cell.length_a   1.000
_cell.length_b   1.000
_cell.length_c   1.000
_cell.angle_alpha   90.00
_cell.angle_beta   90.00
_cell.angle_gamma   90.00
#
_symmetry.space_group_name_H-M   'P 1'
#
loop_
_entity.id
_entity.type
_entity.pdbx_description
1 polymer ?
#
loop_
_entity_poly.entity_id
_entity_poly.type
_entity_poly.pdbx_seq_one_letter_code
_entity_poly.pdbx_strand_id
1 'polypeptide(L)'
;MKFNWVFSGDDNPAMQRTCIDMEYSLRPRIMRFLLSRLDVDTDFSSFHFNVDVDNKRVSISDRTPKEYTNQILSGFDQAINGSSFSSVA
;
A
#
# COMPACT_ATOMS: atom_id res chain seq x y z
N MET A 1 6.09 7.84 2.88
CA MET A 1 4.99 6.85 2.85
C MET A 1 5.07 6.03 4.11
N LYS A 2 3.97 5.84 4.82
CA LYS A 2 3.89 5.00 6.01
C LYS A 2 2.87 3.90 5.78
N PHE A 3 3.25 2.66 6.10
CA PHE A 3 2.37 1.50 6.05
C PHE A 3 1.93 1.17 7.47
N ASN A 4 0.63 1.27 7.73
CA ASN A 4 0.01 0.78 8.96
C ASN A 4 -0.40 -0.66 8.71
N TRP A 5 0.24 -1.59 9.39
CA TRP A 5 -0.08 -3.01 9.31
C TRP A 5 -1.27 -3.28 10.21
N VAL A 6 -2.37 -3.73 9.62
CA VAL A 6 -3.61 -4.12 10.31
C VAL A 6 -3.70 -5.63 10.25
N PHE A 7 -3.70 -6.26 11.42
CA PHE A 7 -3.84 -7.70 11.59
C PHE A 7 -4.58 -7.97 12.90
N SER A 8 -5.40 -9.02 12.92
CA SER A 8 -6.24 -9.37 14.08
C SER A 8 -5.65 -10.46 14.98
N GLY A 9 -4.42 -10.92 14.70
CA GLY A 9 -3.78 -12.06 15.37
C GLY A 9 -2.47 -11.74 16.10
N ASP A 10 -1.99 -12.70 16.88
CA ASP A 10 -0.74 -12.65 17.65
C ASP A 10 0.49 -12.42 16.76
N ASP A 11 1.45 -11.60 17.22
CA ASP A 11 2.70 -11.24 16.53
C ASP A 11 3.55 -12.49 16.28
N ASN A 12 3.26 -13.20 15.19
CA ASN A 12 3.95 -14.41 14.81
C ASN A 12 5.17 -14.05 13.93
N PRO A 13 6.30 -14.76 14.06
CA PRO A 13 7.47 -14.53 13.20
C PRO A 13 7.16 -14.76 11.70
N ALA A 14 6.17 -15.60 11.39
CA ALA A 14 5.65 -15.74 10.03
C ALA A 14 4.99 -14.45 9.52
N MET A 15 4.26 -13.72 10.37
CA MET A 15 3.61 -12.46 10.05
C MET A 15 4.62 -11.36 9.74
N GLN A 16 5.70 -11.25 10.52
CA GLN A 16 6.77 -10.30 10.23
C GLN A 16 7.39 -10.54 8.84
N ARG A 17 7.59 -11.81 8.48
CA ARG A 17 8.10 -12.17 7.15
C ARG A 17 7.14 -11.79 6.04
N THR A 18 5.84 -12.02 6.23
CA THR A 18 4.79 -11.58 5.29
C THR A 18 4.70 -10.06 5.19
N CYS A 19 4.82 -9.33 6.31
CA CYS A 19 4.84 -7.87 6.29
C CYS A 19 6.05 -7.34 5.49
N ILE A 20 7.23 -7.91 5.71
CA ILE A 20 8.44 -7.52 4.96
C ILE A 20 8.25 -7.80 3.47
N ASP A 21 7.78 -9.00 3.10
CA ASP A 21 7.55 -9.39 1.70
C ASP A 21 6.49 -8.49 1.01
N MET A 22 5.39 -8.21 1.72
CA MET A 22 4.37 -7.29 1.27
C MET A 22 4.92 -5.89 1.12
N GLU A 23 5.68 -5.36 2.09
CA GLU A 23 6.26 -4.02 1.96
C GLU A 23 7.17 -3.94 0.74
N TYR A 24 8.00 -4.98 0.56
CA TYR A 24 8.94 -5.06 -0.55
C TYR A 24 8.24 -5.09 -1.91
N SER A 25 7.09 -5.77 -2.00
CA SER A 25 6.28 -5.83 -3.21
C SER A 25 5.40 -4.59 -3.42
N LEU A 26 4.84 -4.05 -2.34
CA LEU A 26 3.89 -2.93 -2.36
C LEU A 26 4.60 -1.61 -2.60
N ARG A 27 5.74 -1.36 -1.94
CA ARG A 27 6.47 -0.10 -2.03
C ARG A 27 6.80 0.31 -3.48
N PRO A 28 7.39 -0.55 -4.34
CA PRO A 28 7.66 -0.18 -5.73
C PRO A 28 6.38 -0.07 -6.57
N ARG A 29 5.35 -0.88 -6.31
CA ARG A 29 4.06 -0.82 -7.04
C ARG A 29 3.31 0.48 -6.74
N ILE A 30 3.23 0.83 -5.47
CA ILE A 30 2.61 2.06 -4.98
C ILE A 30 3.44 3.26 -5.47
N MET A 31 4.78 3.23 -5.37
CA MET A 31 5.62 4.28 -5.95
C MET A 31 5.36 4.47 -7.45
N ARG A 32 5.33 3.38 -8.24
CA ARG A 32 5.03 3.46 -9.67
C ARG A 32 3.66 4.07 -9.95
N PHE A 33 2.65 3.66 -9.19
CA PHE A 33 1.30 4.19 -9.33
C PHE A 33 1.24 5.68 -8.98
N LEU A 34 1.89 6.08 -7.89
CA LEU A 34 1.97 7.46 -7.44
C LEU A 34 2.72 8.32 -8.47
N LEU A 35 3.91 7.91 -8.92
CA LEU A 35 4.68 8.63 -9.95
C LEU A 35 3.95 8.75 -11.30
N SER A 36 3.05 7.82 -11.61
CA SER A 36 2.24 7.89 -12.84
C SER A 36 1.03 8.83 -12.71
N ARG A 37 0.63 9.17 -11.48
CA ARG A 37 -0.57 9.97 -11.19
C ARG A 37 -0.23 11.36 -10.63
N LEU A 38 0.89 11.48 -9.95
CA LEU A 38 1.36 12.66 -9.22
C LEU A 38 2.67 13.13 -9.81
N ASP A 39 2.94 14.42 -9.65
CA ASP A 39 4.17 15.03 -10.14
C ASP A 39 5.38 14.61 -9.28
N VAL A 40 6.59 14.68 -9.86
CA VAL A 40 7.85 14.24 -9.23
C VAL A 40 8.17 15.02 -7.97
N ASP A 41 7.64 16.24 -7.83
CA ASP A 41 7.81 17.12 -6.67
C ASP A 41 6.88 16.79 -5.49
N THR A 42 6.00 15.79 -5.63
CA THR A 42 5.01 15.49 -4.59
C THR A 42 5.65 14.84 -3.37
N ASP A 43 5.42 15.41 -2.18
CA ASP A 43 5.88 14.87 -0.90
C ASP A 43 5.20 13.54 -0.54
N PHE A 44 5.80 12.43 -0.96
CA PHE A 44 5.34 11.09 -0.64
C PHE A 44 5.42 10.72 0.85
N SER A 45 6.13 11.54 1.65
CA SER A 45 6.27 11.38 3.10
C SER A 45 4.93 11.43 3.83
N SER A 46 4.00 12.24 3.35
CA SER A 46 2.67 12.48 3.95
C SER A 46 1.63 11.40 3.61
N PHE A 47 1.99 10.40 2.80
CA PHE A 47 1.07 9.33 2.41
C PHE A 47 1.07 8.22 3.46
N HIS A 48 -0.13 7.85 3.89
CA HIS A 48 -0.37 6.77 4.82
C HIS A 48 -1.25 5.72 4.17
N PHE A 49 -0.80 4.47 4.21
CA PHE A 49 -1.52 3.31 3.69
C PHE A 49 -1.83 2.38 4.86
N ASN A 50 -2.98 1.73 4.83
CA ASN A 50 -3.37 0.67 5.73
C ASN A 50 -3.24 -0.65 4.96
N VAL A 51 -2.38 -1.54 5.42
CA VAL A 51 -2.14 -2.86 4.83
C VAL A 51 -2.80 -3.88 5.72
N ASP A 52 -3.89 -4.45 5.24
CA ASP A 52 -4.60 -5.53 5.88
C ASP A 52 -3.94 -6.84 5.50
N VAL A 53 -3.19 -7.44 6.42
CA VAL A 53 -2.42 -8.67 6.14
C VAL A 53 -3.34 -9.87 6.03
N ASP A 54 -4.42 -9.88 6.82
CA ASP A 54 -5.41 -10.95 6.86
C ASP A 54 -6.14 -11.08 5.52
N ASN A 55 -6.64 -9.96 5.01
CA ASN A 55 -7.32 -9.89 3.72
C ASN A 55 -6.35 -9.72 2.53
N LYS A 56 -5.06 -9.52 2.81
CA LYS A 56 -4.03 -9.14 1.82
C LYS A 56 -4.44 -7.95 0.96
N ARG A 57 -5.02 -6.92 1.59
CA ARG A 57 -5.50 -5.71 0.89
C ARG A 57 -4.78 -4.47 1.38
N VAL A 58 -4.59 -3.52 0.48
CA VAL A 58 -4.07 -2.20 0.82
C VAL A 58 -5.14 -1.16 0.59
N SER A 59 -5.32 -0.30 1.57
CA SER A 59 -6.24 0.82 1.54
C SER A 59 -5.47 2.10 1.84
N ILE A 60 -5.96 3.23 1.35
CA ILE A 60 -5.38 4.53 1.69
C ILE A 60 -5.94 4.95 3.05
N SER A 61 -5.06 5.37 3.95
CA SER A 61 -5.44 5.84 5.28
C SER A 61 -5.98 7.27 5.20
N ASP A 62 -6.94 7.61 6.05
CA ASP A 62 -7.55 8.95 6.12
C ASP A 62 -6.55 10.04 6.56
N ARG A 63 -5.37 9.63 7.07
CA ARG A 63 -4.25 10.55 7.33
C ARG A 63 -3.63 11.12 6.06
N THR A 64 -3.83 10.48 4.91
CA THR A 64 -3.36 11.00 3.63
C THR A 64 -4.23 12.19 3.23
N PRO A 65 -3.65 13.32 2.78
CA PRO A 65 -4.42 14.48 2.38
C PRO A 65 -5.49 14.12 1.33
N LYS A 66 -6.71 14.65 1.50
CA LYS A 66 -7.86 14.30 0.65
C LYS A 66 -7.67 14.68 -0.82
N GLU A 67 -6.91 15.73 -1.09
CA GLU A 67 -6.60 16.17 -2.46
C GLU A 67 -5.83 15.12 -3.25
N TYR A 68 -4.80 14.53 -2.64
CA TYR A 68 -4.07 13.42 -3.25
C TYR A 68 -4.90 12.15 -3.26
N THR A 69 -5.57 11.86 -2.13
CA THR A 69 -6.39 10.65 -1.97
C THR A 69 -7.41 10.52 -3.09
N ASN A 70 -8.17 11.55 -3.43
CA ASN A 70 -9.16 11.45 -4.53
C ASN A 70 -8.51 11.13 -5.89
N GLN A 71 -7.33 11.69 -6.17
CA GLN A 71 -6.61 11.42 -7.42
C GLN A 71 -6.09 9.99 -7.48
N ILE A 72 -5.51 9.49 -6.38
CA ILE A 72 -4.90 8.17 -6.34
C ILE A 72 -5.95 7.07 -6.15
N LEU A 73 -6.99 7.31 -5.35
CA LEU A 73 -8.02 6.33 -5.01
C LEU A 73 -8.75 5.83 -6.26
N SER A 74 -8.87 6.68 -7.29
CA SER A 74 -9.31 6.28 -8.62
C SER A 74 -8.29 5.36 -9.32
N GLY A 75 -8.53 4.06 -9.22
CA GLY A 75 -7.69 3.02 -9.82
C GLY A 75 -6.63 2.43 -8.89
N PHE A 76 -6.45 2.94 -7.67
CA PHE A 76 -5.56 2.34 -6.68
C PHE A 76 -5.98 0.91 -6.33
N ASP A 77 -7.27 0.68 -6.06
CA ASP A 77 -7.78 -0.66 -5.73
C ASP A 77 -7.53 -1.62 -6.90
N GLN A 78 -7.73 -1.19 -8.15
CA GLN A 78 -7.44 -2.03 -9.32
C GLN A 78 -5.94 -2.32 -9.51
N ALA A 79 -5.08 -1.31 -9.33
CA ALA A 79 -3.63 -1.45 -9.54
C ALA A 79 -2.94 -2.24 -8.42
N ILE A 80 -3.37 -2.05 -7.18
CA ILE A 80 -2.75 -2.63 -5.99
C ILE A 80 -3.47 -3.90 -5.53
N ASN A 81 -4.81 -3.87 -5.40
CA ASN A 81 -5.61 -5.03 -4.94
C ASN A 81 -6.12 -5.91 -6.10
N GLY A 82 -6.40 -5.35 -7.27
CA GLY A 82 -6.97 -6.06 -8.42
C GLY A 82 -5.95 -6.91 -9.17
N SER A 83 -4.68 -6.55 -9.06
CA SER A 83 -3.57 -7.38 -9.52
C SER A 83 -3.19 -8.30 -8.36
N SER A 84 -3.81 -9.48 -8.29
CA SER A 84 -3.42 -10.55 -7.37
C SER A 84 -1.90 -10.59 -7.32
N PHE A 85 -1.33 -10.61 -6.11
CA PHE A 85 0.10 -10.77 -5.88
C PHE A 85 0.52 -12.06 -6.56
N SER A 86 0.86 -11.98 -7.85
CA SER A 86 1.19 -13.14 -8.65
C SER A 86 2.51 -13.61 -8.10
N SER A 87 2.43 -14.70 -7.36
CA SER A 87 3.54 -15.50 -6.86
C SER A 87 4.63 -15.50 -7.93
N VAL A 88 5.72 -14.80 -7.66
CA VAL A 88 6.96 -15.03 -8.40
C VAL A 88 7.48 -16.36 -7.89
N ALA A 89 7.29 -17.39 -8.72
CA ALA A 89 7.84 -18.73 -8.55
C ALA A 89 9.34 -18.75 -8.82
#